data_AF-A0A847B2B4-F1
#
_entry.id   AF-A0A847B2B4-F1
#
_cell.length_a   1.000
_cell.length_b   1.000
_cell.length_c   1.000
_cell.angle_alpha   90.00
_cell.angle_beta   90.00
_cell.angle_gamma   90.00
#
_symmetry.space_group_name_H-M   'P 1'
#
loop_
_entity.id
_entity.type
_entity.pdbx_description
1 polymer ?
#
loop_
_entity_poly.entity_id
_entity_poly.type
_entity_poly.pdbx_seq_one_letter_code
_entity_poly.pdbx_strand_id
1 'polypeptide(L)'
;MTFVITSCDQTPSDTISQSETEISSPSDTSGDSSSDTSSDSGSSTSSDPVFIYEDYYNDYYDSIESWEDGDDLREQLRELINYNVTLVDFDGSNKWAVNQQADETFDNFDRVNLVYSNYQPLKSYTFTGSNQGWQREHAFAQTLGNFDVNNSRPAGEATLVNQMRSDFHNLFASDGRLNNSRGNKNLGNVSEEMGTIVYPTDYFGNQTGCRAIESVDEVGVNIFEPRPEDKPMMARGIFYMATRFDDLDVVEGISATRSKTHGMLSDLLTWADGEVSRREYKHNLGVYAFQNNRNPYVDFPDLVDYVFGEKKDEAGVLNKLRPSYYDVVIDEGEQQPGEVRNLGIKDLTTLFQVGHSFSKADDLKVFTVNNDFSINANLNTAEFNVSISDGYTFAMSDVGMMQVNVTYQDLNITYEIEIEADPSLLATYQYSLTSSDPFAAFRNVTGLNGIVHEISLGSLDYNFYFASGKLYNFDAANGRGRQFGTSTAPMNNMYLETKDDFSFGGKANVNAVYIVASTATTGVDPKLDVSIGAYSFAQRSMTIGVNNVMYEFVLPEGRSYTGKVRLAFSGFTGGALYLNRFAINAVS
;
A
#
# COMPACT_ATOMS: atom_id res chain seq x y z
N MET A 1 41.73 -11.30 -2.83
CA MET A 1 42.17 -12.61 -3.38
C MET A 1 42.54 -13.49 -2.20
N THR A 2 42.35 -14.81 -2.31
CA THR A 2 42.44 -15.80 -1.20
C THR A 2 41.26 -15.79 -0.22
N PHE A 3 40.25 -16.61 -0.55
CA PHE A 3 39.30 -17.21 0.40
C PHE A 3 40.00 -18.28 1.25
N VAL A 4 39.53 -18.53 2.47
CA VAL A 4 39.22 -19.89 2.99
C VAL A 4 37.98 -19.80 3.90
N ILE A 5 37.10 -20.80 3.82
CA ILE A 5 35.84 -20.93 4.57
C ILE A 5 35.95 -22.14 5.51
N THR A 6 35.49 -22.00 6.76
CA THR A 6 34.91 -23.04 7.63
C THR A 6 34.50 -22.34 8.94
N SER A 7 33.42 -22.65 9.67
CA SER A 7 32.17 -23.40 9.49
C SER A 7 31.47 -23.37 10.86
N CYS A 8 30.22 -23.85 10.95
CA CYS A 8 29.45 -24.07 12.19
C CYS A 8 30.27 -24.80 13.31
N ASP A 9 29.88 -24.85 14.59
CA ASP A 9 28.49 -25.05 15.05
C ASP A 9 28.34 -24.90 16.60
N GLN A 10 27.07 -24.82 17.04
CA GLN A 10 26.50 -25.13 18.38
C GLN A 10 26.61 -24.17 19.59
N THR A 11 25.42 -23.94 20.15
CA THR A 11 25.04 -23.44 21.48
C THR A 11 25.03 -24.60 22.52
N PRO A 12 24.48 -24.44 23.73
CA PRO A 12 25.00 -23.67 24.87
C PRO A 12 25.24 -24.59 26.10
N SER A 13 25.74 -24.05 27.22
CA SER A 13 25.54 -24.70 28.53
C SER A 13 25.56 -23.69 29.68
N ASP A 14 24.52 -23.73 30.51
CA ASP A 14 24.46 -23.05 31.81
C ASP A 14 25.61 -23.48 32.73
N THR A 15 25.94 -22.65 33.74
CA THR A 15 25.95 -23.06 35.15
C THR A 15 25.97 -21.83 36.06
N ILE A 16 25.10 -21.82 37.07
CA ILE A 16 25.01 -20.82 38.13
C ILE A 16 26.13 -21.02 39.18
N SER A 17 26.71 -19.94 39.71
CA SER A 17 27.16 -19.93 41.11
C SER A 17 27.14 -18.51 41.68
N GLN A 18 26.44 -18.34 42.80
CA GLN A 18 26.54 -17.18 43.67
C GLN A 18 27.82 -17.23 44.51
N SER A 19 28.25 -16.08 45.04
CA SER A 19 29.02 -16.00 46.28
C SER A 19 28.84 -14.62 46.92
N GLU A 20 28.19 -14.58 48.08
CA GLU A 20 28.08 -13.39 48.92
C GLU A 20 29.42 -13.02 49.57
N THR A 21 29.57 -11.79 50.03
CA THR A 21 30.43 -11.48 51.20
C THR A 21 30.00 -10.17 51.86
N GLU A 22 29.53 -10.24 53.10
CA GLU A 22 29.35 -9.09 53.99
C GLU A 22 30.72 -8.57 54.50
N ILE A 23 30.76 -7.34 55.06
CA ILE A 23 31.00 -7.05 56.51
C ILE A 23 31.46 -5.60 56.78
N SER A 24 30.86 -5.02 57.83
CA SER A 24 31.34 -3.95 58.73
C SER A 24 31.23 -2.44 58.37
N SER A 25 30.46 -1.76 59.23
CA SER A 25 30.55 -0.33 59.58
C SER A 25 31.63 -0.07 60.65
N PRO A 26 31.90 1.21 60.97
CA PRO A 26 31.89 1.63 62.37
C PRO A 26 31.10 2.94 62.62
N SER A 27 30.88 3.27 63.90
CA SER A 27 29.84 4.20 64.40
C SER A 27 30.38 5.46 65.12
N ASP A 28 29.43 6.32 65.55
CA ASP A 28 29.49 7.25 66.71
C ASP A 28 30.21 8.62 66.55
N THR A 29 29.82 9.74 67.20
CA THR A 29 28.76 10.02 68.22
C THR A 29 28.38 11.52 68.36
N SER A 30 27.26 11.80 69.06
CA SER A 30 26.84 13.07 69.75
C SER A 30 26.44 14.28 68.89
N GLY A 31 25.44 15.13 69.20
CA GLY A 31 24.39 15.23 70.25
C GLY A 31 23.31 16.24 69.76
N ASP A 32 22.29 16.73 70.50
CA ASP A 32 21.83 16.59 71.90
C ASP A 32 20.28 16.84 71.96
N SER A 33 19.72 17.14 73.12
CA SER A 33 18.29 17.24 73.51
C SER A 33 17.56 18.56 73.14
N SER A 34 16.23 18.61 72.94
CA SER A 34 15.23 18.46 74.02
C SER A 34 13.74 18.46 73.57
N SER A 35 12.99 17.44 74.02
CA SER A 35 11.60 17.42 74.57
C SER A 35 10.42 18.16 73.89
N ASP A 36 9.17 17.69 73.92
CA ASP A 36 8.58 16.38 74.26
C ASP A 36 7.08 16.41 73.87
N THR A 37 6.56 15.38 73.19
CA THR A 37 5.39 14.55 73.58
C THR A 37 4.83 13.75 72.38
N SER A 38 4.28 12.58 72.70
CA SER A 38 4.03 11.47 71.79
C SER A 38 2.56 11.32 71.37
N SER A 39 2.35 10.84 70.15
CA SER A 39 1.51 9.64 69.93
C SER A 39 1.87 8.97 68.60
N ASP A 40 2.42 7.77 68.68
CA ASP A 40 2.68 6.89 67.54
C ASP A 40 1.41 6.13 67.13
N SER A 41 1.12 6.11 65.83
CA SER A 41 0.47 4.98 65.17
C SER A 41 0.84 5.01 63.69
N GLY A 42 1.90 4.30 63.32
CA GLY A 42 2.41 4.26 61.95
C GLY A 42 1.37 3.82 60.91
N SER A 43 1.44 4.45 59.74
CA SER A 43 1.01 3.87 58.47
C SER A 43 2.21 3.92 57.52
N SER A 44 2.43 2.84 56.78
CA SER A 44 3.47 2.79 55.76
C SER A 44 3.22 3.86 54.70
N THR A 45 4.13 4.81 54.57
CA THR A 45 4.14 5.72 53.42
C THR A 45 4.50 4.91 52.18
N SER A 46 3.47 4.42 51.48
CA SER A 46 3.61 4.08 50.08
C SER A 46 4.10 5.34 49.37
N SER A 47 5.27 5.26 48.73
CA SER A 47 5.80 6.33 47.90
C SER A 47 5.20 6.21 46.49
N ASP A 48 3.87 6.15 46.41
CA ASP A 48 3.17 6.26 45.14
C ASP A 48 3.45 7.66 44.57
N PRO A 49 3.84 7.77 43.30
CA PRO A 49 4.08 9.06 42.69
C PRO A 49 2.78 9.86 42.69
N VAL A 50 2.78 11.01 43.38
CA VAL A 50 1.70 11.99 43.26
C VAL A 50 1.80 12.60 41.88
N PHE A 51 1.06 12.03 40.92
CA PHE A 51 0.84 12.66 39.63
C PHE A 51 0.15 14.00 39.87
N ILE A 52 0.85 15.08 39.52
CA ILE A 52 0.23 16.40 39.48
C ILE A 52 -0.67 16.38 38.24
N TYR A 53 -1.98 16.38 38.46
CA TYR A 53 -2.96 16.49 37.38
C TYR A 53 -2.85 17.89 36.77
N GLU A 54 -2.02 18.01 35.74
CA GLU A 54 -2.11 19.06 34.76
C GLU A 54 -3.16 18.62 33.72
N ASP A 55 -4.05 19.54 33.35
CA ASP A 55 -5.11 19.21 32.41
C ASP A 55 -4.55 19.14 30.98
N TYR A 56 -4.30 17.93 30.50
CA TYR A 56 -3.83 17.67 29.14
C TYR A 56 -4.97 17.56 28.10
N TYR A 57 -6.22 17.60 28.54
CA TYR A 57 -7.39 17.35 27.68
C TYR A 57 -8.33 18.57 27.54
N ASN A 58 -7.92 19.76 28.00
CA ASN A 58 -8.69 21.02 27.96
C ASN A 58 -10.04 20.89 28.68
N ASP A 59 -9.99 20.52 29.96
CA ASP A 59 -11.09 20.31 30.91
C ASP A 59 -12.13 19.27 30.41
N TYR A 60 -11.82 18.48 29.37
CA TYR A 60 -12.78 17.56 28.73
C TYR A 60 -13.31 16.50 29.70
N TYR A 61 -12.52 16.12 30.70
CA TYR A 61 -12.89 15.11 31.69
C TYR A 61 -13.36 15.67 33.05
N ASP A 62 -13.50 16.99 33.19
CA ASP A 62 -13.87 17.65 34.46
C ASP A 62 -15.22 17.19 35.06
N SER A 63 -16.10 16.59 34.24
CA SER A 63 -17.35 15.99 34.72
C SER A 63 -17.17 14.66 35.45
N ILE A 64 -15.97 14.07 35.47
CA ILE A 64 -15.67 12.73 36.01
C ILE A 64 -14.52 12.82 37.02
N GLU A 65 -14.84 13.04 38.29
CA GLU A 65 -13.86 13.01 39.38
C GLU A 65 -13.62 11.57 39.89
N SER A 66 -14.70 10.83 40.13
CA SER A 66 -14.69 9.50 40.75
C SER A 66 -15.97 8.72 40.43
N TRP A 67 -15.92 7.40 40.58
CA TRP A 67 -17.05 6.48 40.38
C TRP A 67 -17.20 5.50 41.55
N GLU A 68 -18.43 5.07 41.82
CA GLU A 68 -18.76 4.07 42.85
C GLU A 68 -18.49 2.63 42.36
N ASP A 69 -18.77 2.35 41.09
CA ASP A 69 -18.54 1.08 40.41
C ASP A 69 -18.43 1.27 38.87
N GLY A 70 -18.31 0.17 38.13
CA GLY A 70 -18.17 0.18 36.67
C GLY A 70 -19.43 0.59 35.90
N ASP A 71 -20.63 0.39 36.45
CA ASP A 71 -21.89 0.82 35.82
C ASP A 71 -22.07 2.34 35.96
N ASP A 72 -21.74 2.90 37.13
CA ASP A 72 -21.65 4.36 37.36
C ASP A 72 -20.62 5.00 36.43
N LEU A 73 -19.40 4.46 36.36
CA LEU A 73 -18.38 4.93 35.42
C LEU A 73 -18.85 4.88 33.96
N ARG A 74 -19.50 3.78 33.54
CA ARG A 74 -19.99 3.63 32.16
C ARG A 74 -21.02 4.69 31.80
N GLU A 75 -21.91 5.04 32.73
CA GLU A 75 -22.91 6.09 32.51
C GLU A 75 -22.26 7.49 32.48
N GLN A 76 -21.35 7.80 33.41
CA GLN A 76 -20.60 9.07 33.40
C GLN A 76 -19.81 9.26 32.08
N LEU A 77 -19.11 8.21 31.62
CA LEU A 77 -18.41 8.22 30.34
C LEU A 77 -19.37 8.39 29.16
N ARG A 78 -20.53 7.73 29.20
CA ARG A 78 -21.57 7.82 28.15
C ARG A 78 -22.17 9.21 28.04
N GLU A 79 -22.48 9.86 29.16
CA GLU A 79 -22.97 11.24 29.16
C GLU A 79 -21.92 12.18 28.52
N LEU A 80 -20.65 12.05 28.93
CA LEU A 80 -19.54 12.84 28.41
C LEU A 80 -19.33 12.65 26.89
N ILE A 81 -19.19 11.42 26.41
CA ILE A 81 -18.88 11.15 24.98
C ILE A 81 -20.07 11.35 24.04
N ASN A 82 -21.27 11.58 24.57
CA ASN A 82 -22.44 12.02 23.80
C ASN A 82 -22.74 13.53 23.93
N TYR A 83 -22.00 14.27 24.76
CA TYR A 83 -22.16 15.71 24.89
C TYR A 83 -21.63 16.46 23.66
N ASN A 84 -22.47 17.35 23.10
CA ASN A 84 -22.12 18.27 22.00
C ASN A 84 -21.42 17.63 20.77
N VAL A 85 -21.77 16.38 20.41
CA VAL A 85 -21.11 15.68 19.30
C VAL A 85 -21.54 16.23 17.94
N THR A 86 -20.56 16.56 17.10
CA THR A 86 -20.75 16.93 15.70
C THR A 86 -20.71 15.68 14.82
N LEU A 87 -21.75 15.45 14.01
CA LEU A 87 -21.85 14.26 13.17
C LEU A 87 -21.29 14.52 11.77
N VAL A 88 -20.29 13.73 11.34
CA VAL A 88 -19.84 13.68 9.94
C VAL A 88 -20.53 12.51 9.24
N ASP A 89 -21.60 12.80 8.49
CA ASP A 89 -22.47 11.77 7.89
C ASP A 89 -21.71 10.72 7.06
N PHE A 90 -21.90 9.43 7.40
CA PHE A 90 -21.17 8.30 6.81
C PHE A 90 -21.28 8.23 5.29
N ASP A 91 -22.44 8.58 4.73
CA ASP A 91 -22.69 8.57 3.28
C ASP A 91 -22.54 9.95 2.61
N GLY A 92 -22.20 10.99 3.38
CA GLY A 92 -22.07 12.38 2.94
C GLY A 92 -20.89 12.66 2.00
N SER A 93 -20.81 13.88 1.46
CA SER A 93 -19.73 14.28 0.55
C SER A 93 -18.33 14.24 1.19
N ASN A 94 -18.27 14.55 2.49
CA ASN A 94 -17.01 14.69 3.24
C ASN A 94 -16.62 13.41 3.99
N LYS A 95 -17.25 12.27 3.66
CA LYS A 95 -17.16 11.00 4.39
C LYS A 95 -15.77 10.41 4.59
N TRP A 96 -14.77 10.88 3.84
CA TRP A 96 -13.36 10.47 3.97
C TRP A 96 -12.52 11.43 4.83
N ALA A 97 -12.99 12.66 5.04
CA ALA A 97 -12.17 13.75 5.57
C ALA A 97 -11.63 13.47 6.98
N VAL A 98 -12.42 12.80 7.83
CA VAL A 98 -11.99 12.44 9.19
C VAL A 98 -10.84 11.44 9.15
N ASN A 99 -10.97 10.30 8.45
CA ASN A 99 -9.86 9.34 8.31
C ASN A 99 -8.65 9.91 7.55
N GLN A 100 -8.87 10.81 6.58
CA GLN A 100 -7.78 11.53 5.89
C GLN A 100 -6.97 12.44 6.83
N GLN A 101 -7.43 12.72 8.05
CA GLN A 101 -6.67 13.45 9.08
C GLN A 101 -6.31 12.56 10.28
N ALA A 102 -7.25 11.78 10.81
CA ALA A 102 -7.07 10.89 11.94
C ALA A 102 -6.08 9.75 11.66
N ASP A 103 -6.15 9.13 10.48
CA ASP A 103 -5.24 8.05 10.08
C ASP A 103 -4.03 8.53 9.28
N GLU A 104 -3.84 9.84 9.10
CA GLU A 104 -2.68 10.42 8.39
C GLU A 104 -1.34 9.94 8.98
N THR A 105 -0.32 9.66 8.14
CA THR A 105 1.00 9.24 8.64
C THR A 105 1.71 10.36 9.42
N PHE A 106 2.81 10.04 10.09
CA PHE A 106 3.53 11.02 10.93
C PHE A 106 4.46 11.94 10.14
N ASP A 107 4.78 11.56 8.90
CA ASP A 107 5.95 12.00 8.15
C ASP A 107 5.60 12.33 6.68
N ASN A 108 4.73 11.55 6.04
CA ASN A 108 4.19 11.82 4.71
C ASN A 108 2.68 12.14 4.78
N PHE A 109 2.37 13.43 4.87
CA PHE A 109 1.03 13.95 5.11
C PHE A 109 0.12 13.90 3.88
N ASP A 110 0.58 13.34 2.75
CA ASP A 110 -0.28 12.97 1.62
C ASP A 110 -0.85 11.55 1.74
N ARG A 111 -0.44 10.78 2.78
CA ARG A 111 -0.75 9.36 2.98
C ARG A 111 -1.52 9.09 4.27
N VAL A 112 -2.07 7.88 4.39
CA VAL A 112 -2.70 7.34 5.61
C VAL A 112 -2.06 6.01 6.03
N ASN A 113 -2.08 5.73 7.33
CA ASN A 113 -1.81 4.42 7.92
C ASN A 113 -3.08 3.56 7.82
N LEU A 114 -2.93 2.24 7.62
CA LEU A 114 -4.05 1.33 7.46
C LEU A 114 -4.13 0.30 8.59
N VAL A 115 -5.32 0.03 9.12
CA VAL A 115 -5.55 -1.15 9.95
C VAL A 115 -5.50 -2.40 9.07
N TYR A 116 -4.98 -3.48 9.64
CA TYR A 116 -4.77 -4.79 9.01
C TYR A 116 -3.65 -4.82 7.95
N SER A 117 -3.06 -3.67 7.58
CA SER A 117 -2.16 -3.52 6.44
C SER A 117 -0.87 -2.73 6.77
N ASN A 118 0.23 -3.16 6.15
CA ASN A 118 1.58 -2.64 6.40
C ASN A 118 2.05 -1.58 5.38
N TYR A 119 1.17 -1.07 4.52
CA TYR A 119 1.50 -0.04 3.53
C TYR A 119 0.65 1.23 3.73
N GLN A 120 1.17 2.36 3.25
CA GLN A 120 0.55 3.68 3.40
C GLN A 120 0.11 4.24 2.03
N PRO A 121 -1.17 4.11 1.62
CA PRO A 121 -1.66 4.70 0.37
C PRO A 121 -1.79 6.22 0.46
N LEU A 122 -1.91 6.86 -0.71
CA LEU A 122 -2.36 8.25 -0.81
C LEU A 122 -3.76 8.42 -0.20
N LYS A 123 -3.99 9.55 0.47
CA LYS A 123 -5.29 9.98 0.99
C LYS A 123 -6.40 9.99 -0.05
N SER A 124 -6.06 10.22 -1.32
CA SER A 124 -7.00 10.25 -2.45
C SER A 124 -7.39 8.86 -2.98
N TYR A 125 -6.67 7.79 -2.62
CA TYR A 125 -6.87 6.44 -3.15
C TYR A 125 -7.96 5.65 -2.38
N THR A 126 -9.12 6.30 -2.21
CA THR A 126 -10.30 5.78 -1.48
C THR A 126 -11.26 5.02 -2.40
N PHE A 127 -11.86 3.93 -1.92
CA PHE A 127 -12.95 3.22 -2.60
C PHE A 127 -14.08 2.82 -1.63
N THR A 128 -15.20 2.36 -2.17
CA THR A 128 -16.31 1.79 -1.38
C THR A 128 -16.74 0.47 -2.01
N GLY A 129 -16.76 -0.62 -1.23
CA GLY A 129 -17.25 -1.93 -1.69
C GLY A 129 -16.40 -2.60 -2.77
N SER A 130 -15.11 -2.30 -2.86
CA SER A 130 -14.15 -2.92 -3.79
C SER A 130 -13.05 -3.68 -3.03
N ASN A 131 -12.16 -4.39 -3.75
CA ASN A 131 -10.89 -4.89 -3.20
C ASN A 131 -9.71 -3.92 -3.48
N GLN A 132 -9.98 -2.64 -3.79
CA GLN A 132 -8.98 -1.68 -4.23
C GLN A 132 -8.85 -0.51 -3.26
N GLY A 133 -7.63 0.03 -3.16
CA GLY A 133 -7.30 1.18 -2.32
C GLY A 133 -7.72 1.01 -0.87
N TRP A 134 -7.93 2.12 -0.19
CA TRP A 134 -8.36 2.10 1.21
C TRP A 134 -9.84 2.45 1.38
N GLN A 135 -10.40 1.97 2.48
CA GLN A 135 -11.80 2.03 2.83
C GLN A 135 -11.95 2.37 4.31
N ARG A 136 -13.19 2.60 4.73
CA ARG A 136 -13.55 2.79 6.13
C ARG A 136 -14.06 1.47 6.69
N GLU A 137 -13.28 0.89 7.59
CA GLU A 137 -13.60 -0.33 8.35
C GLU A 137 -14.27 0.07 9.68
N HIS A 138 -15.34 -0.63 10.05
CA HIS A 138 -16.07 -0.47 11.31
C HIS A 138 -15.60 -1.52 12.32
N ALA A 139 -14.78 -1.18 13.32
CA ALA A 139 -14.25 -2.18 14.28
C ALA A 139 -15.37 -2.97 14.98
N PHE A 140 -16.39 -2.30 15.51
CA PHE A 140 -17.71 -2.88 15.77
C PHE A 140 -18.50 -2.89 14.45
N ALA A 141 -18.58 -4.04 13.78
CA ALA A 141 -19.19 -4.15 12.45
C ALA A 141 -20.68 -3.76 12.45
N GLN A 142 -21.12 -2.96 11.47
CA GLN A 142 -22.52 -2.51 11.31
C GLN A 142 -23.53 -3.66 11.39
N THR A 143 -23.18 -4.81 10.80
CA THR A 143 -24.03 -6.01 10.75
C THR A 143 -24.07 -6.78 12.07
N LEU A 144 -23.09 -6.66 12.97
CA LEU A 144 -23.18 -7.24 14.32
C LEU A 144 -24.09 -6.35 15.18
N GLY A 145 -23.86 -5.04 15.15
CA GLY A 145 -24.60 -4.04 15.94
C GLY A 145 -26.03 -3.76 15.47
N ASN A 146 -26.49 -4.40 14.40
CA ASN A 146 -27.79 -4.13 13.77
C ASN A 146 -27.96 -2.65 13.38
N PHE A 147 -26.93 -2.05 12.80
CA PHE A 147 -26.92 -0.70 12.25
C PHE A 147 -26.45 -0.64 10.79
N ASP A 148 -26.49 -1.77 10.06
CA ASP A 148 -26.24 -1.82 8.62
C ASP A 148 -27.47 -1.35 7.80
N VAL A 149 -27.33 -1.19 6.49
CA VAL A 149 -28.43 -0.76 5.61
C VAL A 149 -29.61 -1.74 5.54
N ASN A 150 -29.41 -3.01 5.95
CA ASN A 150 -30.47 -4.02 6.07
C ASN A 150 -30.80 -4.35 7.54
N ASN A 151 -30.60 -3.39 8.45
CA ASN A 151 -30.95 -3.55 9.86
C ASN A 151 -32.46 -3.82 10.05
N SER A 152 -32.80 -4.42 11.20
CA SER A 152 -34.19 -4.71 11.61
C SER A 152 -34.76 -3.70 12.61
N ARG A 153 -34.13 -2.53 12.79
CA ARG A 153 -34.57 -1.52 13.76
C ARG A 153 -35.85 -0.81 13.29
N PRO A 154 -36.70 -0.34 14.22
CA PRO A 154 -37.81 0.56 13.93
C PRO A 154 -37.36 1.79 13.13
N ALA A 155 -38.17 2.24 12.17
CA ALA A 155 -37.85 3.42 11.36
C ALA A 155 -37.67 4.72 12.17
N GLY A 156 -38.18 4.77 13.41
CA GLY A 156 -37.95 5.89 14.34
C GLY A 156 -36.51 5.97 14.88
N GLU A 157 -35.72 4.90 14.76
CA GLU A 157 -34.32 4.84 15.21
C GLU A 157 -33.31 5.22 14.10
N ALA A 158 -33.78 5.74 12.95
CA ALA A 158 -32.90 6.08 11.82
C ALA A 158 -31.77 7.06 12.20
N THR A 159 -32.02 7.99 13.12
CA THR A 159 -30.99 8.90 13.67
C THR A 159 -29.91 8.14 14.44
N LEU A 160 -30.31 7.21 15.30
CA LEU A 160 -29.41 6.39 16.12
C LEU A 160 -28.58 5.44 15.24
N VAL A 161 -29.21 4.83 14.21
CA VAL A 161 -28.48 4.09 13.16
C VAL A 161 -27.43 4.98 12.50
N ASN A 162 -27.78 6.21 12.12
CA ASN A 162 -26.81 7.08 11.46
C ASN A 162 -25.68 7.54 12.40
N GLN A 163 -25.96 7.73 13.69
CA GLN A 163 -24.95 8.01 14.72
C GLN A 163 -23.94 6.86 14.83
N MET A 164 -24.40 5.61 15.01
CA MET A 164 -23.51 4.44 15.06
C MET A 164 -22.73 4.21 13.76
N ARG A 165 -23.35 4.43 12.59
CA ARG A 165 -22.67 4.30 11.29
C ARG A 165 -21.60 5.36 11.07
N SER A 166 -21.77 6.55 11.63
CA SER A 166 -20.96 7.74 11.35
C SER A 166 -20.01 8.11 12.49
N ASP A 167 -19.77 7.19 13.43
CA ASP A 167 -18.84 7.42 14.53
C ASP A 167 -17.42 7.00 14.15
N PHE A 168 -16.52 7.97 14.06
CA PHE A 168 -15.17 7.74 13.58
C PHE A 168 -14.21 7.18 14.63
N HIS A 169 -14.53 7.20 15.93
CA HIS A 169 -13.81 6.40 16.93
C HIS A 169 -13.99 4.88 16.73
N ASN A 170 -14.89 4.50 15.82
CA ASN A 170 -15.12 3.14 15.35
C ASN A 170 -14.79 2.97 13.85
N LEU A 171 -14.39 4.02 13.13
CA LEU A 171 -14.08 3.97 11.69
C LEU A 171 -12.61 4.21 11.43
N PHE A 172 -11.95 3.20 10.86
CA PHE A 172 -10.52 3.24 10.60
C PHE A 172 -10.24 3.09 9.10
N ALA A 173 -9.21 3.76 8.59
CA ALA A 173 -8.70 3.49 7.25
C ALA A 173 -8.15 2.05 7.19
N SER A 174 -8.61 1.23 6.25
CA SER A 174 -8.10 -0.14 6.01
C SER A 174 -7.95 -0.45 4.52
N ASP A 175 -7.07 -1.39 4.17
CA ASP A 175 -6.97 -1.94 2.83
C ASP A 175 -8.29 -2.62 2.42
N GLY A 176 -8.81 -2.31 1.23
CA GLY A 176 -10.13 -2.78 0.80
C GLY A 176 -10.29 -4.30 0.72
N ARG A 177 -9.22 -5.05 0.46
CA ARG A 177 -9.25 -6.52 0.40
C ARG A 177 -9.21 -7.13 1.79
N LEU A 178 -8.44 -6.56 2.71
CA LEU A 178 -8.41 -6.97 4.12
C LEU A 178 -9.71 -6.62 4.84
N ASN A 179 -10.27 -5.44 4.58
CA ASN A 179 -11.61 -5.03 5.03
C ASN A 179 -12.68 -6.05 4.61
N ASN A 180 -12.72 -6.43 3.32
CA ASN A 180 -13.65 -7.47 2.83
C ASN A 180 -13.34 -8.87 3.41
N SER A 181 -12.06 -9.18 3.69
CA SER A 181 -11.66 -10.45 4.31
C SER A 181 -12.10 -10.55 5.77
N ARG A 182 -12.08 -9.44 6.51
CA ARG A 182 -12.70 -9.31 7.83
C ARG A 182 -14.22 -9.46 7.68
N GLY A 183 -14.87 -8.58 6.92
CA GLY A 183 -16.32 -8.57 6.72
C GLY A 183 -17.08 -8.31 8.02
N ASN A 184 -17.94 -9.25 8.44
CA ASN A 184 -18.73 -9.16 9.69
C ASN A 184 -18.20 -10.04 10.83
N LYS A 185 -16.94 -10.53 10.73
CA LYS A 185 -16.35 -11.40 11.76
C LYS A 185 -16.14 -10.64 13.07
N ASN A 186 -16.35 -11.35 14.17
CA ASN A 186 -15.92 -10.91 15.49
C ASN A 186 -14.40 -10.78 15.47
N LEU A 187 -13.86 -9.72 16.04
CA LEU A 187 -12.44 -9.64 16.33
C LEU A 187 -12.11 -10.53 17.54
N GLY A 188 -11.08 -11.36 17.45
CA GLY A 188 -10.62 -12.26 18.50
C GLY A 188 -9.39 -13.05 18.06
N ASN A 189 -8.74 -13.75 18.98
CA ASN A 189 -7.59 -14.60 18.68
C ASN A 189 -8.06 -15.86 17.93
N VAL A 190 -7.30 -16.34 16.93
CA VAL A 190 -7.64 -17.61 16.24
C VAL A 190 -6.70 -18.75 16.63
N SER A 191 -7.27 -19.91 16.92
CA SER A 191 -6.55 -21.16 17.19
C SER A 191 -6.94 -22.27 16.21
N GLU A 192 -6.08 -23.28 16.06
CA GLU A 192 -6.36 -24.45 15.21
C GLU A 192 -7.57 -25.27 15.72
N GLU A 193 -7.92 -25.14 17.00
CA GLU A 193 -9.09 -25.78 17.60
C GLU A 193 -10.42 -25.18 17.11
N MET A 194 -10.40 -23.94 16.63
CA MET A 194 -11.58 -23.24 16.09
C MET A 194 -11.86 -23.59 14.62
N GLY A 195 -10.88 -24.14 13.88
CA GLY A 195 -11.02 -24.52 12.48
C GLY A 195 -9.77 -24.23 11.64
N THR A 196 -9.91 -24.32 10.32
CA THR A 196 -8.82 -24.02 9.38
C THR A 196 -8.46 -22.54 9.43
N ILE A 197 -7.22 -22.22 9.80
CA ILE A 197 -6.70 -20.85 9.76
C ILE A 197 -6.37 -20.48 8.31
N VAL A 198 -6.93 -19.36 7.86
CA VAL A 198 -6.54 -18.67 6.62
C VAL A 198 -5.77 -17.39 6.93
N TYR A 199 -4.95 -16.99 5.97
CA TYR A 199 -4.10 -15.80 6.04
C TYR A 199 -4.56 -14.81 4.98
N PRO A 200 -5.46 -13.87 5.32
CA PRO A 200 -5.83 -12.75 4.46
C PRO A 200 -4.60 -12.02 3.91
N THR A 201 -4.76 -11.47 2.71
CA THR A 201 -3.70 -10.76 2.00
C THR A 201 -4.17 -9.37 1.59
N ASP A 202 -3.25 -8.42 1.53
CA ASP A 202 -3.49 -7.05 1.07
C ASP A 202 -3.81 -6.99 -0.43
N TYR A 203 -4.08 -5.79 -0.94
CA TYR A 203 -4.30 -5.53 -2.36
C TYR A 203 -3.18 -6.08 -3.27
N PHE A 204 -1.93 -6.09 -2.80
CA PHE A 204 -0.76 -6.58 -3.54
C PHE A 204 -0.57 -8.10 -3.47
N GLY A 205 -1.28 -8.79 -2.56
CA GLY A 205 -1.18 -10.23 -2.34
C GLY A 205 -0.20 -10.64 -1.23
N ASN A 206 0.31 -9.71 -0.44
CA ASN A 206 1.17 -10.00 0.69
C ASN A 206 0.35 -10.42 1.91
N GLN A 207 0.86 -11.38 2.68
CA GLN A 207 0.34 -11.68 4.01
C GLN A 207 0.78 -10.57 4.96
N THR A 208 -0.14 -10.01 5.74
CA THR A 208 0.16 -8.86 6.61
C THR A 208 0.37 -9.22 8.07
N GLY A 209 0.08 -10.47 8.46
CA GLY A 209 0.01 -10.93 9.85
C GLY A 209 -1.42 -11.14 10.35
N CYS A 210 -2.44 -10.66 9.61
CA CYS A 210 -3.83 -10.99 9.88
C CYS A 210 -4.11 -12.49 9.67
N ARG A 211 -5.01 -13.03 10.49
CA ARG A 211 -5.46 -14.43 10.45
C ARG A 211 -6.99 -14.46 10.54
N ALA A 212 -7.63 -15.48 10.00
CA ALA A 212 -9.06 -15.71 10.22
C ALA A 212 -9.36 -17.21 10.21
N ILE A 213 -10.53 -17.60 10.69
CA ILE A 213 -11.05 -18.96 10.52
C ILE A 213 -11.84 -19.05 9.21
N GLU A 214 -11.54 -20.07 8.39
CA GLU A 214 -12.38 -20.46 7.26
C GLU A 214 -13.64 -21.16 7.78
N SER A 215 -14.81 -20.67 7.37
CA SER A 215 -16.11 -21.18 7.82
C SER A 215 -16.36 -22.61 7.31
N VAL A 216 -15.96 -23.60 8.09
CA VAL A 216 -16.38 -25.01 7.94
C VAL A 216 -17.74 -25.23 8.62
N ASP A 217 -18.80 -25.28 7.79
CA ASP A 217 -20.17 -25.79 7.98
C ASP A 217 -20.92 -25.60 9.33
N GLU A 218 -22.17 -25.12 9.25
CA GLU A 218 -23.23 -24.97 10.29
C GLU A 218 -22.91 -24.22 11.60
N VAL A 219 -21.68 -24.25 12.13
CA VAL A 219 -21.32 -23.66 13.44
C VAL A 219 -21.08 -22.14 13.35
N GLY A 220 -20.84 -21.61 12.15
CA GLY A 220 -20.78 -20.16 11.91
C GLY A 220 -19.63 -19.43 12.61
N VAL A 221 -18.53 -20.14 12.92
CA VAL A 221 -17.31 -19.56 13.51
C VAL A 221 -16.76 -18.49 12.58
N ASN A 222 -16.90 -17.23 12.99
CA ASN A 222 -16.58 -16.05 12.21
C ASN A 222 -15.68 -15.14 13.06
N ILE A 223 -14.40 -15.50 13.13
CA ILE A 223 -13.37 -14.77 13.88
C ILE A 223 -12.28 -14.27 12.92
N PHE A 224 -11.85 -13.02 13.13
CA PHE A 224 -10.72 -12.38 12.46
C PHE A 224 -9.75 -11.87 13.51
N GLU A 225 -8.50 -12.29 13.43
CA GLU A 225 -7.41 -11.79 14.26
C GLU A 225 -6.63 -10.75 13.44
N PRO A 226 -6.64 -9.47 13.84
CA PRO A 226 -5.80 -8.46 13.22
C PRO A 226 -4.34 -8.64 13.65
N ARG A 227 -3.45 -7.88 13.03
CA ARG A 227 -2.03 -7.83 13.41
C ARG A 227 -1.88 -7.42 14.88
N PRO A 228 -0.87 -7.93 15.62
CA PRO A 228 -0.62 -7.55 17.01
C PRO A 228 -0.68 -6.04 17.28
N GLU A 229 -0.07 -5.25 16.41
CA GLU A 229 0.01 -3.79 16.46
C GLU A 229 -1.31 -3.05 16.16
N ASP A 230 -2.30 -3.71 15.57
CA ASP A 230 -3.66 -3.16 15.36
C ASP A 230 -4.62 -3.59 16.51
N LYS A 231 -4.30 -4.64 17.28
CA LYS A 231 -5.21 -5.25 18.29
C LYS A 231 -5.73 -4.26 19.35
N PRO A 232 -4.90 -3.45 20.03
CA PRO A 232 -5.37 -2.60 21.12
C PRO A 232 -6.35 -1.52 20.65
N MET A 233 -6.02 -0.86 19.54
CA MET A 233 -6.84 0.16 18.87
C MET A 233 -8.21 -0.38 18.45
N MET A 234 -8.27 -1.61 17.94
CA MET A 234 -9.55 -2.22 17.57
C MET A 234 -10.39 -2.60 18.79
N ALA A 235 -9.77 -3.11 19.86
CA ALA A 235 -10.48 -3.45 21.09
C ALA A 235 -11.06 -2.20 21.78
N ARG A 236 -10.26 -1.14 21.93
CA ARG A 236 -10.71 0.13 22.53
C ARG A 236 -11.75 0.87 21.69
N GLY A 237 -11.75 0.70 20.36
CA GLY A 237 -12.86 1.13 19.49
C GLY A 237 -14.17 0.38 19.73
N ILE A 238 -14.10 -0.94 19.97
CA ILE A 238 -15.28 -1.78 20.28
C ILE A 238 -15.85 -1.43 21.66
N PHE A 239 -15.01 -1.33 22.69
CA PHE A 239 -15.44 -0.94 24.04
C PHE A 239 -16.08 0.45 24.07
N TYR A 240 -15.50 1.41 23.35
CA TYR A 240 -16.09 2.73 23.16
C TYR A 240 -17.50 2.68 22.55
N MET A 241 -17.74 1.86 21.53
CA MET A 241 -19.08 1.72 20.93
C MET A 241 -20.11 1.15 21.92
N ALA A 242 -19.72 0.15 22.71
CA ALA A 242 -20.59 -0.43 23.75
C ALA A 242 -20.83 0.53 24.93
N THR A 243 -19.90 1.45 25.20
CA THR A 243 -20.10 2.50 26.22
C THR A 243 -21.01 3.60 25.68
N ARG A 244 -20.72 4.13 24.49
CA ARG A 244 -21.45 5.25 23.90
C ARG A 244 -22.91 4.95 23.60
N PHE A 245 -23.23 3.73 23.19
CA PHE A 245 -24.56 3.31 22.79
C PHE A 245 -25.02 2.15 23.68
N ASP A 246 -25.95 2.40 24.61
CA ASP A 246 -26.57 1.44 25.56
C ASP A 246 -27.08 0.16 24.88
N ASP A 247 -27.46 0.32 23.62
CA ASP A 247 -28.08 -0.67 22.77
C ASP A 247 -27.05 -1.52 22.01
N LEU A 248 -25.76 -1.39 22.34
CA LEU A 248 -24.63 -2.23 21.94
C LEU A 248 -23.90 -2.76 23.19
N ASP A 249 -23.35 -3.96 23.09
CA ASP A 249 -22.66 -4.62 24.22
C ASP A 249 -21.49 -5.51 23.75
N VAL A 250 -20.62 -5.90 24.69
CA VAL A 250 -19.51 -6.84 24.46
C VAL A 250 -19.70 -8.08 25.34
N VAL A 251 -19.67 -9.27 24.72
CA VAL A 251 -20.01 -10.54 25.39
C VAL A 251 -18.95 -11.61 25.16
N GLU A 252 -18.97 -12.63 26.02
CA GLU A 252 -18.16 -13.84 25.82
C GLU A 252 -18.66 -14.71 24.67
N GLY A 253 -17.73 -15.43 24.06
CA GLY A 253 -17.99 -16.28 22.89
C GLY A 253 -18.24 -15.49 21.60
N ILE A 254 -18.80 -16.14 20.57
CA ILE A 254 -18.94 -15.54 19.23
C ILE A 254 -20.33 -14.90 19.09
N SER A 255 -20.40 -13.58 18.85
CA SER A 255 -21.68 -12.91 18.60
C SER A 255 -22.24 -13.22 17.22
N ALA A 256 -23.56 -13.43 17.18
CA ALA A 256 -24.31 -13.66 15.94
C ALA A 256 -24.56 -12.36 15.16
N THR A 257 -24.81 -12.48 13.87
CA THR A 257 -25.20 -11.33 13.02
C THR A 257 -26.49 -10.68 13.53
N ARG A 258 -26.45 -9.35 13.69
CA ARG A 258 -27.53 -8.48 14.22
C ARG A 258 -27.99 -8.79 15.64
N SER A 259 -27.14 -9.42 16.45
CA SER A 259 -27.36 -9.63 17.89
C SER A 259 -27.30 -8.34 18.72
N LYS A 260 -26.79 -7.24 18.15
CA LYS A 260 -26.34 -6.02 18.83
C LYS A 260 -25.11 -6.17 19.74
N THR A 261 -24.48 -7.35 19.76
CA THR A 261 -23.28 -7.57 20.57
C THR A 261 -22.05 -7.83 19.72
N HIS A 262 -20.87 -7.51 20.24
CA HIS A 262 -19.60 -8.01 19.74
C HIS A 262 -19.10 -9.10 20.69
N GLY A 263 -18.54 -10.18 20.14
CA GLY A 263 -18.06 -11.32 20.92
C GLY A 263 -16.62 -11.16 21.41
N MET A 264 -16.09 -12.26 21.95
CA MET A 264 -14.68 -12.46 22.35
C MET A 264 -14.19 -11.49 23.44
N LEU A 265 -15.05 -11.13 24.41
CA LEU A 265 -14.74 -10.20 25.50
C LEU A 265 -13.36 -10.44 26.15
N SER A 266 -13.03 -11.66 26.59
CA SER A 266 -11.72 -11.99 27.18
C SER A 266 -10.51 -11.70 26.27
N ASP A 267 -10.63 -11.95 24.97
CA ASP A 267 -9.58 -11.58 24.01
C ASP A 267 -9.46 -10.06 23.88
N LEU A 268 -10.59 -9.34 23.79
CA LEU A 268 -10.61 -7.89 23.65
C LEU A 268 -10.08 -7.18 24.90
N LEU A 269 -10.38 -7.66 26.10
CA LEU A 269 -9.79 -7.18 27.35
C LEU A 269 -8.25 -7.34 27.30
N THR A 270 -7.78 -8.54 26.96
CA THR A 270 -6.34 -8.84 26.81
C THR A 270 -5.66 -7.94 25.77
N TRP A 271 -6.37 -7.57 24.69
CA TRP A 271 -5.85 -6.68 23.66
C TRP A 271 -5.84 -5.21 24.10
N ALA A 272 -6.84 -4.77 24.85
CA ALA A 272 -6.97 -3.41 25.34
C ALA A 272 -6.02 -3.06 26.51
N ASP A 273 -5.42 -4.07 27.14
CA ASP A 273 -4.30 -3.93 28.10
C ASP A 273 -2.97 -3.55 27.42
N GLY A 274 -2.86 -3.72 26.09
CA GLY A 274 -1.68 -3.31 25.33
C GLY A 274 -1.50 -1.79 25.26
N GLU A 275 -0.25 -1.32 25.23
CA GLU A 275 0.11 0.11 25.16
C GLU A 275 -0.67 0.90 24.10
N VAL A 276 -0.96 2.18 24.38
CA VAL A 276 -1.55 3.09 23.39
C VAL A 276 -0.47 3.52 22.41
N SER A 277 -0.65 3.20 21.14
CA SER A 277 0.30 3.64 20.11
C SER A 277 0.09 5.12 19.77
N ARG A 278 1.16 5.81 19.36
CA ARG A 278 1.06 7.15 18.73
C ARG A 278 0.07 7.26 17.58
N ARG A 279 -0.20 6.14 16.88
CA ARG A 279 -1.16 6.10 15.77
C ARG A 279 -2.59 6.17 16.28
N GLU A 280 -2.89 5.39 17.31
CA GLU A 280 -4.17 5.38 17.98
C GLU A 280 -4.47 6.71 18.67
N TYR A 281 -3.50 7.29 19.35
CA TYR A 281 -3.65 8.61 19.97
C TYR A 281 -3.85 9.72 18.93
N LYS A 282 -3.07 9.73 17.84
CA LYS A 282 -3.28 10.67 16.70
C LYS A 282 -4.68 10.49 16.09
N HIS A 283 -5.17 9.26 15.98
CA HIS A 283 -6.52 8.99 15.49
C HIS A 283 -7.58 9.59 16.43
N ASN A 284 -7.49 9.37 17.74
CA ASN A 284 -8.40 9.95 18.73
C ASN A 284 -8.42 11.49 18.66
N LEU A 285 -7.25 12.14 18.59
CA LEU A 285 -7.13 13.59 18.37
C LEU A 285 -7.78 14.04 17.04
N GLY A 286 -7.54 13.30 15.96
CA GLY A 286 -8.08 13.60 14.64
C GLY A 286 -9.60 13.50 14.60
N VAL A 287 -10.19 12.47 15.21
CA VAL A 287 -11.65 12.34 15.32
C VAL A 287 -12.23 13.45 16.20
N TYR A 288 -11.60 13.76 17.34
CA TYR A 288 -12.03 14.86 18.22
C TYR A 288 -12.13 16.20 17.48
N ALA A 289 -11.17 16.50 16.58
CA ALA A 289 -11.17 17.72 15.77
C ALA A 289 -12.38 17.85 14.81
N PHE A 290 -13.07 16.76 14.48
CA PHE A 290 -14.32 16.78 13.69
C PHE A 290 -15.58 16.55 14.52
N GLN A 291 -15.54 15.67 15.51
CA GLN A 291 -16.71 15.22 16.26
C GLN A 291 -16.91 15.93 17.60
N ASN A 292 -15.91 16.61 18.14
CA ASN A 292 -15.93 17.20 19.48
C ASN A 292 -16.15 16.18 20.62
N ASN A 293 -15.88 14.88 20.38
CA ASN A 293 -15.83 13.85 21.42
C ASN A 293 -14.57 12.99 21.29
N ARG A 294 -14.17 12.36 22.40
CA ARG A 294 -12.94 11.54 22.51
C ARG A 294 -13.28 10.09 22.85
N ASN A 295 -12.37 9.16 22.56
CA ASN A 295 -12.43 7.80 23.09
C ASN A 295 -11.70 7.74 24.45
N PRO A 296 -12.41 7.64 25.59
CA PRO A 296 -11.81 7.65 26.92
C PRO A 296 -10.88 6.46 27.16
N TYR A 297 -11.10 5.34 26.49
CA TYR A 297 -10.22 4.17 26.60
C TYR A 297 -8.88 4.38 25.89
N VAL A 298 -8.79 5.30 24.93
CA VAL A 298 -7.49 5.72 24.36
C VAL A 298 -6.78 6.71 25.29
N ASP A 299 -7.51 7.63 25.89
CA ASP A 299 -6.94 8.68 26.76
C ASP A 299 -6.55 8.18 28.15
N PHE A 300 -7.28 7.18 28.66
CA PHE A 300 -7.06 6.47 29.93
C PHE A 300 -7.37 4.96 29.77
N PRO A 301 -6.41 4.14 29.33
CA PRO A 301 -6.61 2.71 29.05
C PRO A 301 -7.18 1.89 30.22
N ASP A 302 -6.74 2.20 31.45
CA ASP A 302 -7.19 1.54 32.68
C ASP A 302 -8.72 1.56 32.87
N LEU A 303 -9.44 2.51 32.27
CA LEU A 303 -10.91 2.58 32.32
C LEU A 303 -11.59 1.36 31.69
N VAL A 304 -10.93 0.63 30.78
CA VAL A 304 -11.48 -0.60 30.20
C VAL A 304 -11.73 -1.66 31.28
N ASP A 305 -10.77 -1.82 32.20
CA ASP A 305 -10.84 -2.80 33.28
C ASP A 305 -11.92 -2.44 34.32
N TYR A 306 -12.11 -1.14 34.60
CA TYR A 306 -13.19 -0.65 35.44
C TYR A 306 -14.59 -0.78 34.82
N VAL A 307 -14.75 -0.79 33.50
CA VAL A 307 -16.09 -0.93 32.87
C VAL A 307 -16.41 -2.36 32.46
N PHE A 308 -15.43 -3.11 31.98
CA PHE A 308 -15.63 -4.42 31.36
C PHE A 308 -14.82 -5.57 31.99
N GLY A 309 -13.80 -5.24 32.81
CA GLY A 309 -12.83 -6.21 33.34
C GLY A 309 -13.09 -6.66 34.78
N GLU A 310 -12.00 -6.88 35.52
CA GLU A 310 -12.02 -7.41 36.88
C GLU A 310 -12.34 -6.32 37.92
N LYS A 311 -12.01 -5.05 37.64
CA LYS A 311 -12.24 -3.90 38.55
C LYS A 311 -13.66 -3.31 38.50
N LYS A 312 -14.60 -3.91 37.78
CA LYS A 312 -15.97 -3.38 37.64
C LYS A 312 -16.77 -3.24 38.93
N ASP A 313 -16.41 -3.99 39.97
CA ASP A 313 -17.03 -3.91 41.30
C ASP A 313 -16.23 -2.99 42.25
N GLU A 314 -15.25 -2.23 41.73
CA GLU A 314 -14.37 -1.32 42.48
C GLU A 314 -14.65 0.16 42.16
N ALA A 315 -14.73 0.96 43.22
CA ALA A 315 -14.71 2.43 43.13
C ALA A 315 -13.33 2.95 42.67
N GLY A 316 -13.32 4.07 41.94
CA GLY A 316 -12.09 4.68 41.44
C GLY A 316 -12.15 6.21 41.35
N VAL A 317 -11.01 6.82 40.98
CA VAL A 317 -10.83 8.27 40.90
C VAL A 317 -9.96 8.57 39.69
N LEU A 318 -10.42 9.46 38.79
CA LEU A 318 -9.78 9.66 37.49
C LEU A 318 -8.34 10.17 37.61
N ASN A 319 -8.09 11.08 38.56
CA ASN A 319 -6.77 11.67 38.79
C ASN A 319 -5.71 10.71 39.36
N LYS A 320 -6.08 9.45 39.65
CA LYS A 320 -5.14 8.38 40.02
C LYS A 320 -4.75 7.49 38.84
N LEU A 321 -5.49 7.55 37.73
CA LEU A 321 -5.15 6.84 36.50
C LEU A 321 -4.09 7.62 35.74
N ARG A 322 -3.26 6.91 34.96
CA ARG A 322 -2.23 7.52 34.12
C ARG A 322 -2.81 7.85 32.74
N PRO A 323 -2.83 9.13 32.32
CA PRO A 323 -3.17 9.50 30.94
C PRO A 323 -2.17 8.91 29.95
N SER A 324 -2.66 8.34 28.84
CA SER A 324 -1.79 7.84 27.77
C SER A 324 -0.93 8.93 27.12
N TYR A 325 -1.30 10.21 27.27
CA TYR A 325 -0.47 11.36 26.90
C TYR A 325 0.97 11.24 27.44
N TYR A 326 1.17 10.77 28.67
CA TYR A 326 2.51 10.61 29.23
C TYR A 326 3.33 9.56 28.46
N ASP A 327 2.75 8.41 28.17
CA ASP A 327 3.44 7.32 27.49
C ASP A 327 3.71 7.66 26.02
N VAL A 328 2.69 8.21 25.34
CA VAL A 328 2.66 8.49 23.90
C VAL A 328 3.48 9.73 23.52
N VAL A 329 3.43 10.79 24.34
CA VAL A 329 4.10 12.06 24.07
C VAL A 329 5.36 12.19 24.91
N ILE A 330 5.30 12.05 26.23
CA ILE A 330 6.44 12.41 27.10
C ILE A 330 7.52 11.31 27.15
N ASP A 331 7.15 10.03 27.22
CA ASP A 331 8.12 8.93 27.41
C ASP A 331 8.54 8.25 26.09
N GLU A 332 7.75 8.37 25.01
CA GLU A 332 8.11 7.86 23.66
C GLU A 332 9.18 8.71 22.92
N GLY A 333 9.88 9.60 23.62
CA GLY A 333 11.05 10.32 23.17
C GLY A 333 11.53 11.28 24.25
N GLU A 334 12.85 11.48 24.39
CA GLU A 334 13.47 12.30 25.46
C GLU A 334 13.17 13.82 25.37
N GLN A 335 12.09 14.21 24.70
CA GLN A 335 11.77 15.54 24.19
C GLN A 335 10.46 16.06 24.77
N GLN A 336 10.47 17.29 25.28
CA GLN A 336 9.29 17.90 25.91
C GLN A 336 8.19 18.25 24.89
N PRO A 337 6.93 18.45 25.32
CA PRO A 337 5.87 18.98 24.46
C PRO A 337 6.30 20.26 23.74
N GLY A 338 6.03 20.33 22.43
CA GLY A 338 6.47 21.43 21.56
C GLY A 338 7.90 21.32 21.00
N GLU A 339 8.69 20.32 21.39
CA GLU A 339 9.97 20.03 20.74
C GLU A 339 9.80 19.26 19.43
N VAL A 340 10.72 19.48 18.47
CA VAL A 340 10.69 18.86 17.14
C VAL A 340 11.11 17.39 17.21
N ARG A 341 10.18 16.48 16.87
CA ARG A 341 10.38 15.03 16.87
C ARG A 341 10.73 14.47 15.49
N ASN A 342 10.09 14.96 14.42
CA ASN A 342 10.33 14.42 13.08
C ASN A 342 10.17 15.45 11.96
N LEU A 343 10.65 15.08 10.77
CA LEU A 343 10.43 15.82 9.53
C LEU A 343 9.09 15.39 8.91
N GLY A 344 8.36 16.34 8.33
CA GLY A 344 7.11 16.11 7.62
C GLY A 344 7.17 16.66 6.20
N ILE A 345 6.55 15.95 5.25
CA ILE A 345 6.39 16.35 3.85
C ILE A 345 4.92 16.24 3.40
N LYS A 346 4.54 17.06 2.41
CA LYS A 346 3.22 17.03 1.74
C LYS A 346 3.28 17.70 0.37
N ASP A 347 2.15 17.69 -0.33
CA ASP A 347 1.95 18.26 -1.67
C ASP A 347 2.99 17.70 -2.65
N LEU A 348 3.26 16.39 -2.60
CA LEU A 348 4.30 15.72 -3.36
C LEU A 348 3.90 15.48 -4.82
N THR A 349 4.73 15.94 -5.76
CA THR A 349 4.75 15.39 -7.12
C THR A 349 5.44 14.03 -7.09
N THR A 350 4.67 12.95 -7.28
CA THR A 350 5.20 11.56 -7.31
C THR A 350 5.35 10.98 -8.71
N LEU A 351 4.95 11.71 -9.76
CA LEU A 351 5.02 11.27 -11.15
C LEU A 351 5.60 12.38 -12.02
N PHE A 352 6.72 12.10 -12.68
CA PHE A 352 7.39 12.99 -13.62
C PHE A 352 7.47 12.36 -15.01
N GLN A 353 7.73 13.18 -16.02
CA GLN A 353 8.00 12.72 -17.38
C GLN A 353 9.38 13.22 -17.82
N VAL A 354 10.03 12.46 -18.71
CA VAL A 354 11.30 12.87 -19.31
C VAL A 354 11.16 14.26 -19.95
N GLY A 355 12.07 15.17 -19.61
CA GLY A 355 12.05 16.58 -20.01
C GLY A 355 11.38 17.53 -19.02
N HIS A 356 10.68 17.04 -18.00
CA HIS A 356 10.24 17.87 -16.87
C HIS A 356 11.42 18.18 -15.95
N SER A 357 11.39 19.34 -15.29
CA SER A 357 12.40 19.76 -14.32
C SER A 357 11.81 19.81 -12.92
N PHE A 358 12.48 19.18 -11.97
CA PHE A 358 12.11 19.18 -10.55
C PHE A 358 12.26 20.57 -9.92
N SER A 359 11.28 20.99 -9.12
CA SER A 359 11.27 22.25 -8.37
C SER A 359 11.01 21.98 -6.89
N LYS A 360 11.99 22.27 -6.02
CA LYS A 360 11.80 22.19 -4.55
C LYS A 360 10.64 23.04 -4.05
N ALA A 361 10.28 24.09 -4.77
CA ALA A 361 9.23 25.02 -4.37
C ALA A 361 7.83 24.52 -4.78
N ASP A 362 7.71 23.79 -5.88
CA ASP A 362 6.43 23.42 -6.49
C ASP A 362 6.08 21.94 -6.28
N ASP A 363 7.08 21.05 -6.24
CA ASP A 363 6.89 19.59 -6.21
C ASP A 363 6.89 18.96 -4.80
N LEU A 364 7.14 19.74 -3.76
CA LEU A 364 7.02 19.31 -2.36
C LEU A 364 6.93 20.49 -1.38
N LYS A 365 6.41 20.24 -0.17
CA LYS A 365 6.60 21.10 1.02
C LYS A 365 7.26 20.29 2.13
N VAL A 366 8.16 20.92 2.89
CA VAL A 366 8.79 20.34 4.08
C VAL A 366 8.47 21.20 5.30
N PHE A 367 8.25 20.57 6.45
CA PHE A 367 8.04 21.20 7.75
C PHE A 367 8.55 20.27 8.86
N THR A 368 8.69 20.78 10.07
CA THR A 368 8.94 19.96 11.26
C THR A 368 7.65 19.65 11.99
N VAL A 369 7.56 18.46 12.57
CA VAL A 369 6.45 17.99 13.39
C VAL A 369 6.93 17.86 14.83
N ASN A 370 6.18 18.44 15.76
CA ASN A 370 6.50 18.42 17.17
C ASN A 370 6.04 17.11 17.83
N ASN A 371 6.56 16.84 19.02
CA ASN A 371 6.25 15.63 19.77
C ASN A 371 4.75 15.48 20.10
N ASP A 372 4.04 16.59 20.29
CA ASP A 372 2.58 16.65 20.48
C ASP A 372 1.76 16.55 19.17
N PHE A 373 2.40 16.15 18.06
CA PHE A 373 1.87 16.12 16.70
C PHE A 373 1.54 17.50 16.08
N SER A 374 1.84 18.61 16.75
CA SER A 374 1.64 19.93 16.17
C SER A 374 2.59 20.19 15.00
N ILE A 375 2.07 20.83 13.94
CA ILE A 375 2.79 21.08 12.69
C ILE A 375 3.37 22.50 12.70
N ASN A 376 4.67 22.62 12.50
CA ASN A 376 5.33 23.93 12.36
C ASN A 376 5.11 24.53 10.97
N ALA A 377 5.52 25.79 10.79
CA ALA A 377 5.53 26.43 9.48
C ALA A 377 6.41 25.67 8.47
N ASN A 378 6.06 25.74 7.18
CA ASN A 378 6.88 25.19 6.10
C ASN A 378 8.28 25.81 6.13
N LEU A 379 9.30 24.96 6.01
CA LEU A 379 10.70 25.37 5.84
C LEU A 379 10.89 26.06 4.47
N ASN A 380 11.79 27.03 4.42
CA ASN A 380 12.22 27.62 3.16
C ASN A 380 13.09 26.61 2.38
N THR A 381 13.06 26.67 1.04
CA THR A 381 13.78 25.72 0.15
C THR A 381 15.31 25.72 0.29
N ALA A 382 15.86 26.73 0.98
CA ALA A 382 17.27 26.86 1.34
C ALA A 382 17.63 26.21 2.70
N GLU A 383 16.65 25.82 3.52
CA GLU A 383 16.88 25.26 4.86
C GLU A 383 17.05 23.72 4.83
N PHE A 384 16.41 23.05 3.88
CA PHE A 384 16.47 21.59 3.70
C PHE A 384 17.18 21.17 2.41
N ASN A 385 17.77 19.98 2.42
CA ASN A 385 18.37 19.35 1.24
C ASN A 385 17.45 18.29 0.65
N VAL A 386 17.60 18.03 -0.63
CA VAL A 386 16.93 16.94 -1.36
C VAL A 386 18.00 16.23 -2.21
N SER A 387 17.91 14.91 -2.37
CA SER A 387 18.85 14.14 -3.21
C SER A 387 18.81 14.51 -4.69
N ILE A 388 17.67 15.03 -5.17
CA ILE A 388 17.51 15.64 -6.50
C ILE A 388 17.85 17.13 -6.41
N SER A 389 18.69 17.60 -7.33
CA SER A 389 19.04 19.02 -7.45
C SER A 389 17.84 19.85 -7.91
N ASP A 390 17.68 21.05 -7.34
CA ASP A 390 16.66 22.00 -7.76
C ASP A 390 16.89 22.43 -9.23
N GLY A 391 15.86 22.33 -10.08
CA GLY A 391 15.96 22.52 -11.53
C GLY A 391 16.51 21.31 -12.32
N TYR A 392 16.72 20.14 -11.69
CA TYR A 392 17.17 18.94 -12.40
C TYR A 392 16.13 18.48 -13.42
N THR A 393 16.54 18.31 -14.68
CA THR A 393 15.65 17.86 -15.77
C THR A 393 15.81 16.37 -16.01
N PHE A 394 14.72 15.61 -15.84
CA PHE A 394 14.74 14.15 -15.99
C PHE A 394 15.03 13.72 -17.42
N ALA A 395 15.92 12.74 -17.59
CA ALA A 395 16.35 12.19 -18.86
C ALA A 395 15.83 10.75 -19.06
N MET A 396 15.96 10.23 -20.28
CA MET A 396 15.61 8.82 -20.61
C MET A 396 16.36 7.78 -19.77
N SER A 397 17.48 8.14 -19.14
CA SER A 397 18.23 7.29 -18.21
C SER A 397 17.55 7.09 -16.85
N ASP A 398 16.59 7.96 -16.52
CA ASP A 398 16.03 8.10 -15.18
C ASP A 398 14.64 7.45 -15.08
N VAL A 399 14.15 6.90 -16.20
CA VAL A 399 12.84 6.25 -16.32
C VAL A 399 12.71 5.06 -15.35
N GLY A 400 11.57 4.96 -14.70
CA GLY A 400 11.27 3.99 -13.65
C GLY A 400 11.14 4.64 -12.26
N MET A 401 11.29 3.82 -11.21
CA MET A 401 11.19 4.28 -9.82
C MET A 401 12.50 4.87 -9.32
N MET A 402 12.44 6.04 -8.69
CA MET A 402 13.57 6.73 -8.05
C MET A 402 13.26 7.08 -6.60
N GLN A 403 14.18 6.79 -5.69
CA GLN A 403 14.11 7.23 -4.29
C GLN A 403 14.65 8.65 -4.12
N VAL A 404 13.90 9.45 -3.36
CA VAL A 404 14.19 10.85 -3.06
C VAL A 404 14.31 11.02 -1.55
N ASN A 405 15.48 11.47 -1.11
CA ASN A 405 15.78 11.68 0.30
C ASN A 405 15.73 13.18 0.60
N VAL A 406 14.95 13.59 1.59
CA VAL A 406 14.90 14.96 2.11
C VAL A 406 15.56 14.99 3.47
N THR A 407 16.44 15.96 3.73
CA THR A 407 17.13 16.08 5.02
C THR A 407 17.11 17.51 5.56
N TYR A 408 16.97 17.63 6.88
CA TYR A 408 16.99 18.88 7.63
C TYR A 408 17.61 18.61 9.02
N GLN A 409 18.76 19.22 9.29
CA GLN A 409 19.59 18.89 10.46
C GLN A 409 19.85 17.37 10.49
N ASP A 410 19.63 16.70 11.64
CA ASP A 410 19.77 15.25 11.79
C ASP A 410 18.53 14.46 11.33
N LEU A 411 17.43 15.15 10.97
CA LEU A 411 16.19 14.55 10.51
C LEU A 411 16.24 14.25 9.01
N ASN A 412 15.65 13.12 8.62
CA ASN A 412 15.54 12.69 7.23
C ASN A 412 14.23 11.96 6.97
N ILE A 413 13.81 11.96 5.71
CA ILE A 413 12.68 11.18 5.20
C ILE A 413 12.96 10.77 3.75
N THR A 414 12.50 9.58 3.38
CA THR A 414 12.64 9.03 2.02
C THR A 414 11.26 8.82 1.42
N TYR A 415 11.08 9.23 0.16
CA TYR A 415 9.89 8.92 -0.63
C TYR A 415 10.28 8.46 -2.03
N GLU A 416 9.32 7.94 -2.79
CA GLU A 416 9.54 7.45 -4.15
C GLU A 416 8.78 8.30 -5.17
N ILE A 417 9.41 8.50 -6.33
CA ILE A 417 8.83 9.10 -7.52
C ILE A 417 8.95 8.14 -8.70
N GLU A 418 8.01 8.19 -9.62
CA GLU A 418 8.06 7.48 -10.90
C GLU A 418 8.38 8.47 -12.03
N ILE A 419 9.30 8.10 -12.92
CA ILE A 419 9.64 8.85 -14.13
C ILE A 419 9.17 8.05 -15.33
N GLU A 420 8.18 8.58 -16.06
CA GLU A 420 7.72 7.99 -17.32
C GLU A 420 8.52 8.52 -18.52
N ALA A 421 8.77 7.64 -19.50
CA ALA A 421 9.27 8.06 -20.80
C ALA A 421 8.23 8.91 -21.54
N ASP A 422 8.63 10.08 -22.06
CA ASP A 422 7.75 10.89 -22.92
C ASP A 422 7.37 10.10 -24.19
N PRO A 423 6.08 9.80 -24.42
CA PRO A 423 5.62 9.09 -25.63
C PRO A 423 5.98 9.83 -26.93
N SER A 424 6.19 11.14 -26.90
CA SER A 424 6.61 11.95 -28.06
C SER A 424 8.05 11.67 -28.50
N LEU A 425 8.90 11.16 -27.58
CA LEU A 425 10.27 10.72 -27.87
C LEU A 425 10.34 9.36 -28.57
N LEU A 426 9.23 8.62 -28.67
CA LEU A 426 9.09 7.43 -29.51
C LEU A 426 8.64 7.80 -30.94
N ALA A 427 9.10 7.08 -31.97
CA ALA A 427 8.58 7.18 -33.34
C ALA A 427 8.48 5.80 -33.97
N THR A 428 7.25 5.30 -34.11
CA THR A 428 6.98 4.01 -34.74
C THR A 428 6.76 4.17 -36.23
N TYR A 429 7.69 3.69 -37.04
CA TYR A 429 7.42 3.45 -38.46
C TYR A 429 6.55 2.19 -38.57
N GLN A 430 5.28 2.32 -38.97
CA GLN A 430 4.40 1.19 -39.22
C GLN A 430 4.02 1.09 -40.69
N TYR A 431 4.16 -0.10 -41.28
CA TYR A 431 3.67 -0.40 -42.62
C TYR A 431 2.75 -1.62 -42.62
N SER A 432 1.48 -1.39 -42.93
CA SER A 432 0.54 -2.44 -43.31
C SER A 432 0.65 -2.68 -44.80
N LEU A 433 0.87 -3.93 -45.22
CA LEU A 433 0.77 -4.29 -46.63
C LEU A 433 -0.71 -4.20 -46.99
N THR A 434 -1.06 -3.47 -48.06
CA THR A 434 -2.47 -3.30 -48.46
C THR A 434 -2.71 -3.78 -49.89
N SER A 435 -3.88 -3.46 -50.44
CA SER A 435 -4.23 -3.71 -51.84
C SER A 435 -3.57 -2.74 -52.82
N SER A 436 -3.13 -1.55 -52.37
CA SER A 436 -2.13 -0.78 -53.13
C SER A 436 -0.81 -1.53 -53.05
N ASP A 437 -0.29 -1.92 -54.21
CA ASP A 437 0.62 -3.06 -54.31
C ASP A 437 2.03 -2.62 -54.73
N PRO A 438 2.94 -2.32 -53.78
CA PRO A 438 4.34 -2.04 -54.09
C PRO A 438 5.06 -3.26 -54.69
N PHE A 439 4.48 -4.46 -54.57
CA PHE A 439 4.96 -5.67 -55.21
C PHE A 439 4.32 -5.91 -56.60
N ALA A 440 3.54 -4.96 -57.13
CA ALA A 440 2.76 -5.11 -58.35
C ALA A 440 3.58 -5.55 -59.57
N ALA A 441 4.80 -5.04 -59.70
CA ALA A 441 5.73 -5.32 -60.79
C ALA A 441 6.25 -6.77 -60.80
N PHE A 442 6.13 -7.48 -59.67
CA PHE A 442 6.61 -8.85 -59.48
C PHE A 442 5.48 -9.90 -59.55
N ARG A 443 4.22 -9.47 -59.73
CA ARG A 443 3.08 -10.37 -59.90
C ARG A 443 3.22 -11.19 -61.18
N ASN A 444 2.85 -12.47 -61.10
CA ASN A 444 2.94 -13.46 -62.19
C ASN A 444 4.36 -13.78 -62.71
N VAL A 445 5.43 -13.18 -62.18
CA VAL A 445 6.80 -13.57 -62.51
C VAL A 445 7.12 -14.90 -61.80
N THR A 446 7.30 -15.97 -62.58
CA THR A 446 7.81 -17.26 -62.07
C THR A 446 9.28 -17.13 -61.72
N GLY A 447 9.59 -17.07 -60.42
CA GLY A 447 10.96 -16.99 -59.91
C GLY A 447 11.64 -15.65 -60.19
N LEU A 448 11.75 -14.79 -59.16
CA LEU A 448 12.57 -13.57 -59.20
C LEU A 448 14.09 -13.86 -59.15
N ASN A 449 14.49 -15.12 -59.37
CA ASN A 449 15.85 -15.62 -59.56
C ASN A 449 16.88 -15.17 -58.49
N GLY A 450 16.43 -14.88 -57.27
CA GLY A 450 17.32 -14.40 -56.21
C GLY A 450 18.00 -13.07 -56.53
N ILE A 451 17.38 -12.20 -57.33
CA ILE A 451 17.85 -10.84 -57.59
C ILE A 451 17.25 -9.91 -56.51
N VAL A 452 18.02 -8.91 -56.09
CA VAL A 452 17.54 -7.85 -55.19
C VAL A 452 16.83 -6.78 -56.02
N HIS A 453 15.64 -6.40 -55.59
CA HIS A 453 14.82 -5.35 -56.19
C HIS A 453 14.59 -4.23 -55.17
N GLU A 454 14.62 -2.98 -55.61
CA GLU A 454 14.20 -1.86 -54.77
C GLU A 454 12.68 -1.71 -54.80
N ILE A 455 12.07 -1.55 -53.62
CA ILE A 455 10.64 -1.24 -53.47
C ILE A 455 10.46 -0.14 -52.42
N SER A 456 9.51 0.76 -52.66
CA SER A 456 9.10 1.75 -51.65
C SER A 456 7.92 1.22 -50.85
N LEU A 457 8.08 1.14 -49.53
CA LEU A 457 7.00 0.88 -48.59
C LEU A 457 6.79 2.17 -47.79
N GLY A 458 5.63 2.82 -47.94
CA GLY A 458 5.33 4.06 -47.24
C GLY A 458 6.34 5.17 -47.57
N SER A 459 7.09 5.61 -46.57
CA SER A 459 8.13 6.66 -46.70
C SER A 459 9.56 6.10 -46.73
N LEU A 460 9.74 4.77 -46.78
CA LEU A 460 11.05 4.11 -46.73
C LEU A 460 11.23 3.18 -47.94
N ASP A 461 12.43 3.21 -48.51
CA ASP A 461 12.85 2.28 -49.55
C ASP A 461 13.47 1.01 -48.93
N TYR A 462 13.21 -0.13 -49.57
CA TYR A 462 13.67 -1.44 -49.14
C TYR A 462 14.31 -2.21 -50.29
N ASN A 463 15.44 -2.87 -49.98
CA ASN A 463 15.96 -3.99 -50.72
C ASN A 463 15.07 -5.21 -50.45
N PHE A 464 14.29 -5.62 -51.45
CA PHE A 464 13.47 -6.82 -51.47
C PHE A 464 14.19 -7.93 -52.22
N TYR A 465 14.44 -9.04 -51.53
CA TYR A 465 15.00 -10.26 -52.11
C TYR A 465 13.99 -11.40 -52.02
N PHE A 466 13.92 -12.21 -53.07
CA PHE A 466 13.00 -13.34 -53.16
C PHE A 466 13.64 -14.48 -53.97
N ALA A 467 13.93 -15.61 -53.31
CA ALA A 467 14.70 -16.68 -53.91
C ALA A 467 13.94 -17.42 -55.04
N SER A 468 12.68 -17.80 -54.80
CA SER A 468 11.89 -18.61 -55.73
C SER A 468 10.38 -18.43 -55.52
N GLY A 469 9.55 -19.15 -56.28
CA GLY A 469 8.09 -19.18 -56.08
C GLY A 469 7.35 -18.11 -56.88
N LYS A 470 6.16 -17.72 -56.38
CA LYS A 470 5.30 -16.68 -56.98
C LYS A 470 4.71 -15.76 -55.91
N LEU A 471 4.51 -14.49 -56.26
CA LEU A 471 3.75 -13.55 -55.45
C LEU A 471 2.28 -13.55 -55.88
N TYR A 472 1.38 -13.45 -54.90
CA TYR A 472 -0.06 -13.43 -55.11
C TYR A 472 -0.70 -12.12 -54.61
N ASN A 473 -1.99 -11.98 -54.87
CA ASN A 473 -2.77 -10.86 -54.35
C ASN A 473 -2.84 -10.90 -52.81
N PHE A 474 -3.21 -9.76 -52.22
CA PHE A 474 -3.50 -9.69 -50.79
C PHE A 474 -4.72 -10.58 -50.46
N ASP A 475 -4.59 -11.44 -49.46
CA ASP A 475 -5.69 -12.28 -48.99
C ASP A 475 -6.63 -11.47 -48.09
N ALA A 476 -7.43 -10.62 -48.75
CA ALA A 476 -8.41 -9.76 -48.09
C ALA A 476 -9.55 -10.55 -47.45
N ALA A 477 -9.91 -11.72 -48.03
CA ALA A 477 -11.01 -12.55 -47.54
C ALA A 477 -10.74 -13.14 -46.15
N ASN A 478 -9.48 -13.49 -45.86
CA ASN A 478 -9.08 -14.05 -44.57
C ASN A 478 -8.22 -13.09 -43.72
N GLY A 479 -7.95 -11.87 -44.21
CA GLY A 479 -7.11 -10.87 -43.52
C GLY A 479 -5.64 -11.27 -43.34
N ARG A 480 -5.15 -12.34 -43.99
CA ARG A 480 -3.84 -12.95 -43.69
C ARG A 480 -2.65 -12.13 -44.17
N GLY A 481 -2.83 -11.27 -45.17
CA GLY A 481 -1.77 -10.40 -45.67
C GLY A 481 -1.43 -10.62 -47.14
N ARG A 482 -0.26 -10.12 -47.55
CA ARG A 482 0.32 -10.40 -48.86
C ARG A 482 0.88 -11.82 -48.89
N GLN A 483 0.42 -12.64 -49.83
CA GLN A 483 0.86 -14.03 -49.95
C GLN A 483 2.12 -14.16 -50.83
N PHE A 484 3.11 -14.87 -50.29
CA PHE A 484 4.37 -15.25 -50.94
C PHE A 484 4.48 -16.79 -50.98
N GLY A 485 4.56 -17.34 -52.19
CA GLY A 485 4.68 -18.77 -52.44
C GLY A 485 3.37 -19.58 -52.31
N THR A 486 3.47 -20.87 -52.62
CA THR A 486 2.44 -21.91 -52.38
C THR A 486 3.11 -23.27 -52.08
N SER A 487 2.31 -24.26 -51.68
CA SER A 487 2.72 -25.67 -51.59
C SER A 487 3.40 -26.23 -52.85
N THR A 488 3.06 -25.73 -54.03
CA THR A 488 3.62 -26.19 -55.32
C THR A 488 4.62 -25.21 -55.95
N ALA A 489 4.76 -24.00 -55.38
CA ALA A 489 5.71 -22.97 -55.81
C ALA A 489 6.28 -22.23 -54.58
N PRO A 490 7.08 -22.93 -53.74
CA PRO A 490 7.59 -22.40 -52.48
C PRO A 490 8.50 -21.18 -52.67
N MET A 491 8.49 -20.28 -51.68
CA MET A 491 9.34 -19.09 -51.69
C MET A 491 10.81 -19.36 -51.30
N ASN A 492 11.09 -20.47 -50.61
CA ASN A 492 12.36 -20.79 -49.96
C ASN A 492 12.81 -19.72 -48.95
N ASN A 493 13.40 -18.62 -49.45
CA ASN A 493 13.95 -17.52 -48.66
C ASN A 493 13.51 -16.16 -49.23
N MET A 494 13.24 -15.20 -48.35
CA MET A 494 12.89 -13.82 -48.67
C MET A 494 13.53 -12.88 -47.64
N TYR A 495 13.86 -11.66 -48.02
CA TYR A 495 14.03 -10.59 -47.03
C TYR A 495 13.51 -9.25 -47.52
N LEU A 496 13.18 -8.39 -46.56
CA LEU A 496 13.02 -6.95 -46.72
C LEU A 496 14.08 -6.29 -45.84
N GLU A 497 14.95 -5.48 -46.42
CA GLU A 497 15.97 -4.71 -45.69
C GLU A 497 15.86 -3.24 -46.07
N THR A 498 15.94 -2.30 -45.14
CA THR A 498 15.94 -0.88 -45.48
C THR A 498 17.11 -0.57 -46.43
N LYS A 499 16.84 0.18 -47.51
CA LYS A 499 17.82 0.46 -48.55
C LYS A 499 19.07 1.14 -47.99
N ASP A 500 18.84 2.13 -47.14
CA ASP A 500 19.84 2.83 -46.34
C ASP A 500 19.65 2.49 -44.85
N ASP A 501 20.50 3.04 -43.98
CA ASP A 501 20.33 2.91 -42.53
C ASP A 501 18.98 3.50 -42.11
N PHE A 502 18.28 2.82 -41.18
CA PHE A 502 16.93 3.22 -40.82
C PHE A 502 16.92 4.63 -40.22
N SER A 503 16.05 5.49 -40.76
CA SER A 503 15.73 6.79 -40.18
C SER A 503 14.28 7.15 -40.49
N PHE A 504 13.49 7.44 -39.46
CA PHE A 504 12.10 7.86 -39.61
C PHE A 504 11.76 8.94 -38.58
N GLY A 505 11.11 10.02 -39.02
CA GLY A 505 10.82 11.18 -38.15
C GLY A 505 12.06 11.84 -37.54
N GLY A 506 13.23 11.69 -38.19
CA GLY A 506 14.52 12.16 -37.66
C GLY A 506 15.20 11.22 -36.65
N LYS A 507 14.57 10.09 -36.28
CA LYS A 507 15.06 9.12 -35.31
C LYS A 507 15.69 7.91 -36.01
N ALA A 508 16.88 7.50 -35.59
CA ALA A 508 17.68 6.43 -36.21
C ALA A 508 18.03 5.27 -35.27
N ASN A 509 17.85 5.45 -33.96
CA ASN A 509 18.08 4.42 -32.95
C ASN A 509 16.86 3.50 -32.88
N VAL A 510 16.99 2.23 -33.27
CA VAL A 510 15.89 1.25 -33.25
C VAL A 510 16.00 0.38 -32.00
N ASN A 511 14.90 0.24 -31.24
CA ASN A 511 14.84 -0.60 -30.04
C ASN A 511 13.89 -1.80 -30.15
N ALA A 512 12.94 -1.79 -31.10
CA ALA A 512 12.06 -2.93 -31.33
C ALA A 512 11.60 -3.05 -32.79
N VAL A 513 11.34 -4.29 -33.22
CA VAL A 513 10.70 -4.62 -34.50
C VAL A 513 9.54 -5.58 -34.26
N TYR A 514 8.37 -5.25 -34.77
CA TYR A 514 7.14 -6.05 -34.63
C TYR A 514 6.70 -6.53 -36.01
N ILE A 515 6.39 -7.81 -36.15
CA ILE A 515 6.03 -8.43 -37.44
C ILE A 515 4.74 -9.23 -37.25
N VAL A 516 3.74 -8.99 -38.09
CA VAL A 516 2.48 -9.76 -38.08
C VAL A 516 2.38 -10.57 -39.35
N ALA A 517 2.46 -11.89 -39.21
CA ALA A 517 2.47 -12.83 -40.32
C ALA A 517 1.81 -14.18 -39.95
N SER A 518 1.42 -14.94 -40.95
CA SER A 518 0.95 -16.32 -40.82
C SER A 518 1.64 -17.22 -41.85
N THR A 519 1.66 -18.54 -41.61
CA THR A 519 2.16 -19.49 -42.61
C THR A 519 1.30 -20.75 -42.68
N ALA A 520 0.86 -21.07 -43.91
CA ALA A 520 0.18 -22.32 -44.22
C ALA A 520 1.16 -23.25 -44.93
N THR A 521 1.85 -24.10 -44.16
CA THR A 521 2.84 -25.05 -44.67
C THR A 521 2.67 -26.45 -44.05
N THR A 522 3.26 -27.45 -44.69
CA THR A 522 3.14 -28.87 -44.33
C THR A 522 4.53 -29.52 -44.29
N GLY A 523 4.97 -29.94 -43.10
CA GLY A 523 6.16 -30.80 -42.93
C GLY A 523 7.52 -30.10 -42.93
N VAL A 524 7.60 -28.80 -42.60
CA VAL A 524 8.83 -27.99 -42.63
C VAL A 524 8.88 -27.02 -41.44
N ASP A 525 10.05 -26.45 -41.16
CA ASP A 525 10.34 -25.57 -40.01
C ASP A 525 10.66 -24.14 -40.50
N PRO A 526 9.63 -23.30 -40.79
CA PRO A 526 9.83 -21.94 -41.29
C PRO A 526 10.41 -21.03 -40.20
N LYS A 527 11.36 -20.17 -40.58
CA LYS A 527 12.10 -19.28 -39.67
C LYS A 527 11.91 -17.82 -40.01
N LEU A 528 12.03 -16.99 -38.97
CA LEU A 528 12.05 -15.54 -39.01
C LEU A 528 13.29 -15.01 -38.26
N ASP A 529 14.11 -14.26 -38.99
CA ASP A 529 15.33 -13.59 -38.51
C ASP A 529 15.14 -12.08 -38.63
N VAL A 530 15.62 -11.33 -37.62
CA VAL A 530 15.61 -9.85 -37.63
C VAL A 530 16.99 -9.34 -37.23
N SER A 531 17.47 -8.31 -37.92
CA SER A 531 18.71 -7.61 -37.58
C SER A 531 18.58 -6.09 -37.72
N ILE A 532 19.38 -5.36 -36.94
CA ILE A 532 19.53 -3.91 -36.92
C ILE A 532 21.02 -3.59 -37.03
N GLY A 533 21.47 -3.12 -38.19
CA GLY A 533 22.89 -2.92 -38.47
C GLY A 533 23.69 -4.21 -38.30
N ALA A 534 24.64 -4.21 -37.36
CA ALA A 534 25.45 -5.38 -37.03
C ALA A 534 24.84 -6.31 -35.95
N TYR A 535 23.74 -5.90 -35.30
CA TYR A 535 23.07 -6.69 -34.29
C TYR A 535 22.00 -7.60 -34.90
N SER A 536 22.01 -8.89 -34.54
CA SER A 536 20.96 -9.85 -34.92
C SER A 536 20.27 -10.40 -33.69
N PHE A 537 18.94 -10.45 -33.73
CA PHE A 537 18.15 -11.14 -32.73
C PHE A 537 18.29 -12.67 -32.86
N ALA A 538 17.92 -13.40 -31.80
CA ALA A 538 17.76 -14.84 -31.89
C ALA A 538 16.66 -15.22 -32.90
N GLN A 539 16.99 -16.12 -33.84
CA GLN A 539 16.07 -16.67 -34.83
C GLN A 539 14.83 -17.28 -34.16
N ARG A 540 13.64 -17.02 -34.72
CA ARG A 540 12.38 -17.62 -34.25
C ARG A 540 11.81 -18.60 -35.27
N SER A 541 11.29 -19.72 -34.79
CA SER A 541 10.38 -20.55 -35.58
C SER A 541 9.05 -19.82 -35.78
N MET A 542 8.47 -19.89 -36.97
CA MET A 542 7.14 -19.35 -37.25
C MET A 542 6.05 -20.37 -36.91
N THR A 543 5.01 -19.91 -36.22
CA THR A 543 3.84 -20.72 -35.90
C THR A 543 3.07 -21.08 -37.17
N ILE A 544 2.93 -22.38 -37.44
CA ILE A 544 2.17 -22.88 -38.58
C ILE A 544 0.67 -22.77 -38.27
N GLY A 545 -0.06 -22.06 -39.13
CA GLY A 545 -1.49 -21.80 -38.94
C GLY A 545 -2.05 -20.78 -39.92
N VAL A 546 -3.38 -20.74 -40.04
CA VAL A 546 -4.08 -19.79 -40.90
C VAL A 546 -4.30 -18.42 -40.25
N ASN A 547 -4.08 -18.29 -38.94
CA ASN A 547 -4.26 -17.04 -38.20
C ASN A 547 -2.95 -16.26 -38.15
N ASN A 548 -3.04 -14.93 -38.26
CA ASN A 548 -1.89 -14.05 -38.07
C ASN A 548 -1.36 -14.13 -36.64
N VAL A 549 -0.04 -14.19 -36.51
CA VAL A 549 0.70 -14.18 -35.24
C VAL A 549 1.59 -12.95 -35.22
N MET A 550 1.69 -12.29 -34.06
CA MET A 550 2.64 -11.22 -33.83
C MET A 550 3.97 -11.80 -33.34
N TYR A 551 5.07 -11.38 -33.95
CA TYR A 551 6.43 -11.70 -33.56
C TYR A 551 7.12 -10.40 -33.13
N GLU A 552 7.55 -10.37 -31.86
CA GLU A 552 8.10 -9.18 -31.21
C GLU A 552 9.60 -9.33 -30.98
N PHE A 553 10.40 -8.48 -31.61
CA PHE A 553 11.86 -8.44 -31.48
C PHE A 553 12.24 -7.17 -30.73
N VAL A 554 12.15 -7.22 -29.40
CA VAL A 554 12.37 -6.09 -28.49
C VAL A 554 13.75 -6.24 -27.84
N LEU A 555 14.54 -5.16 -27.82
CA LEU A 555 15.80 -5.11 -27.08
C LEU A 555 15.55 -4.96 -25.57
N PRO A 556 16.51 -5.36 -24.71
CA PRO A 556 16.48 -4.97 -23.30
C PRO A 556 16.35 -3.45 -23.13
N GLU A 557 15.74 -3.04 -22.05
CA GLU A 557 15.52 -1.63 -21.71
C GLU A 557 16.81 -0.79 -21.78
N GLY A 558 16.67 0.47 -22.22
CA GLY A 558 17.80 1.37 -22.47
C GLY A 558 18.71 1.02 -23.65
N ARG A 559 18.49 -0.10 -24.37
CA ARG A 559 19.30 -0.46 -25.55
C ARG A 559 18.62 -0.10 -26.87
N SER A 560 19.43 0.36 -27.81
CA SER A 560 19.08 0.62 -29.19
C SER A 560 20.27 0.31 -30.11
N TYR A 561 20.01 0.12 -31.40
CA TYR A 561 21.04 0.01 -32.43
C TYR A 561 20.68 0.87 -33.63
N THR A 562 21.70 1.39 -34.32
CA THR A 562 21.56 2.09 -35.60
C THR A 562 21.96 1.16 -36.75
N GLY A 563 21.48 1.48 -37.95
CA GLY A 563 21.85 0.78 -39.19
C GLY A 563 20.63 0.28 -39.97
N LYS A 564 20.89 -0.54 -40.99
CA LYS A 564 19.82 -1.16 -41.79
C LYS A 564 18.98 -2.13 -40.97
N VAL A 565 17.67 -2.07 -41.10
CA VAL A 565 16.75 -3.03 -40.47
C VAL A 565 16.35 -4.09 -41.50
N ARG A 566 16.64 -5.36 -41.20
CA ARG A 566 16.31 -6.51 -42.06
C ARG A 566 15.29 -7.43 -41.38
N LEU A 567 14.28 -7.82 -42.15
CA LEU A 567 13.28 -8.83 -41.85
C LEU A 567 13.49 -9.98 -42.84
N ALA A 568 14.01 -11.13 -42.38
CA ALA A 568 14.32 -12.27 -43.24
C ALA A 568 13.49 -13.51 -42.88
N PHE A 569 12.95 -14.17 -43.91
CA PHE A 569 12.09 -15.35 -43.80
C PHE A 569 12.77 -16.50 -44.55
N SER A 570 12.91 -17.66 -43.90
CA SER A 570 13.62 -18.82 -44.47
C SER A 570 12.96 -20.15 -44.11
N GLY A 571 13.41 -21.26 -44.70
CA GLY A 571 12.90 -22.60 -44.43
C GLY A 571 11.58 -22.96 -45.14
N PHE A 572 11.09 -22.10 -46.04
CA PHE A 572 9.84 -22.32 -46.79
C PHE A 572 10.06 -23.24 -48.00
N THR A 573 10.37 -24.52 -47.78
CA THR A 573 10.47 -25.53 -48.85
C THR A 573 9.11 -26.08 -49.31
N GLY A 574 8.04 -25.69 -48.61
CA GLY A 574 6.64 -25.86 -48.99
C GLY A 574 5.78 -24.77 -48.32
N GLY A 575 4.54 -24.62 -48.80
CA GLY A 575 3.54 -23.71 -48.23
C GLY A 575 3.68 -22.25 -48.66
N ALA A 576 2.99 -21.37 -47.93
CA ALA A 576 2.99 -19.93 -48.18
C ALA A 576 3.23 -19.12 -46.91
N LEU A 577 3.98 -18.02 -47.04
CA LEU A 577 4.01 -16.92 -46.07
C LEU A 577 2.90 -15.93 -46.41
N TYR A 578 2.20 -15.44 -45.41
CA TYR A 578 1.31 -14.30 -45.53
C TYR A 578 1.82 -13.20 -44.59
N LEU A 579 2.33 -12.10 -45.14
CA LEU A 579 2.83 -10.96 -44.37
C LEU A 579 1.76 -9.86 -44.34
N ASN A 580 1.23 -9.56 -43.15
CA ASN A 580 0.15 -8.58 -42.99
C ASN A 580 0.69 -7.16 -42.79
N ARG A 581 1.58 -6.98 -41.81
CA ARG A 581 2.19 -5.69 -41.46
C ARG A 581 3.49 -5.90 -40.69
N PHE A 582 4.29 -4.85 -40.61
CA PHE A 582 5.38 -4.76 -39.66
C PHE A 582 5.50 -3.33 -39.11
N ALA A 583 6.16 -3.18 -37.98
CA ALA A 583 6.51 -1.90 -37.38
C ALA A 583 7.97 -1.92 -36.89
N ILE A 584 8.63 -0.78 -36.96
CA ILE A 584 9.98 -0.54 -36.46
C ILE A 584 9.84 0.62 -35.46
N ASN A 585 10.12 0.35 -34.19
CA ASN A 585 10.09 1.37 -33.14
C ASN A 585 11.45 2.04 -33.03
N ALA A 586 11.47 3.36 -33.21
CA ALA A 586 12.66 4.17 -33.12
C ALA A 586 12.56 5.18 -31.98
N VAL A 587 13.69 5.44 -31.34
CA VAL A 587 13.87 6.39 -30.25
C VAL A 587 14.86 7.47 -30.68
N SER A 588 14.87 8.59 -29.96
CA SER A 588 15.87 9.66 -30.13
C SER A 588 17.27 9.11 -29.93
#